data_AF-A0A9D5RSE5-F1
#
_entry.id   AF-A0A9D5RSE5-F1
#
_cell.length_a   1.000
_cell.length_b   1.000
_cell.length_c   1.000
_cell.angle_alpha   90.00
_cell.angle_beta   90.00
_cell.angle_gamma   90.00
#
_symmetry.space_group_name_H-M   'P 1'
#
loop_
_entity.id
_entity.type
_entity.pdbx_description
1 polymer ?
#
loop_
_entity_poly.entity_id
_entity_poly.type
_entity_poly.pdbx_seq_one_letter_code
_entity_poly.pdbx_strand_id
1 'polypeptide(L)'
;MAKCTVWDVLTAAAKYDGSATAHKDVVANLQKHGHHAKMSDAWCTETIMSILYDAGGIDLVGGYSQVSDNVKKKAEKLGIYYKGSDGILPGDIIIYGTNGDPNHTELAVGHNVTISGNYNKGCGRRSWKGRHVMGYVRPKYAPMGEMDNLQAMIAACDVMLDVYGSGEARERQLSVFGKANAKKIQDEVTRVWGSDDKISFDMAVYIISGRAGKDPYRKKRLGTFARRAQDRVEEIYALHTRSKEQAARDVIADKYGKLAVRELLLTFNGYKPADVQAIVDKLMKAATKPSETTAADPVKVRLYVPRFWENDQDKYFGDESIFLQYAKDGKTIDHAIVFDTGMAGSLGVKKLTALTKKVDAIVVTHDHGDHMGLVKAMIDACEVGRVYLPVQDGIRKYQKKYAQRMDSLEKYCQTRKVPVPVTYLKPRDSFTVGSITCKAIFQANADKLPEKDGHHFINNMSMVYKVIVGGIWTVLIGGDLSADGIRQMIAAGVDFLCDIFKFFWHSDRGAILEAFVKKLKGVLIGYTQYHHNEKRSNGRKATHDLLRNVGAVVVRSCEDGEIFMDMEGRTLTLTTSKGIKKVFKK
;
A
#
# COMPACT_ATOMS: atom_id res chain seq x y z
N MET A 1 13.86 20.66 -26.70
CA MET A 1 12.46 20.43 -26.29
C MET A 1 12.24 21.11 -24.96
N ALA A 2 11.07 21.72 -24.72
CA ALA A 2 10.77 22.37 -23.45
C ALA A 2 10.84 21.36 -22.29
N LYS A 3 11.34 21.79 -21.13
CA LYS A 3 11.41 20.97 -19.90
C LYS A 3 10.20 21.17 -18.97
N CYS A 4 9.40 22.21 -19.20
CA CYS A 4 8.28 22.61 -18.35
C CYS A 4 7.02 21.79 -18.63
N THR A 5 6.51 21.10 -17.61
CA THR A 5 5.24 20.37 -17.66
C THR A 5 4.09 21.25 -17.18
N VAL A 6 2.85 20.82 -17.45
CA VAL A 6 1.66 21.48 -16.87
C VAL A 6 1.67 21.43 -15.33
N TRP A 7 2.22 20.37 -14.73
CA TRP A 7 2.32 20.25 -13.28
C TRP A 7 3.19 21.33 -12.66
N ASP A 8 4.30 21.67 -13.31
CA ASP A 8 5.23 22.72 -12.86
C ASP A 8 4.52 24.07 -12.82
N VAL A 9 3.76 24.39 -13.88
CA VAL A 9 2.97 25.63 -13.95
C VAL A 9 1.91 25.70 -12.86
N LEU A 10 1.13 24.63 -12.66
CA LEU A 10 0.10 24.61 -11.61
C LEU A 10 0.71 24.71 -10.21
N THR A 11 1.90 24.13 -10.01
CA THR A 11 2.62 24.18 -8.73
C THR A 11 3.16 25.58 -8.47
N ALA A 12 3.79 26.21 -9.47
CA ALA A 12 4.23 27.59 -9.39
C ALA A 12 3.06 28.56 -9.13
N ALA A 13 1.91 28.32 -9.76
CA ALA A 13 0.72 29.15 -9.59
C ALA A 13 0.21 29.18 -8.14
N ALA A 14 0.28 28.06 -7.42
CA ALA A 14 -0.16 27.97 -6.03
C ALA A 14 0.59 28.94 -5.09
N LYS A 15 1.85 29.28 -5.40
CA LYS A 15 2.65 30.26 -4.63
C LYS A 15 2.00 31.65 -4.56
N TYR A 16 1.29 32.03 -5.63
CA TYR A 16 0.65 33.34 -5.77
C TYR A 16 -0.82 33.31 -5.31
N ASP A 17 -1.43 32.15 -5.16
CA ASP A 17 -2.85 32.03 -4.80
C ASP A 17 -3.15 32.48 -3.37
N GLY A 18 -4.04 33.46 -3.20
CA GLY A 18 -4.56 33.90 -1.91
C GLY A 18 -3.58 34.76 -1.12
N SER A 19 -2.54 35.29 -1.76
CA SER A 19 -1.46 36.04 -1.10
C SER A 19 -1.68 37.54 -1.22
N ALA A 20 -1.85 38.23 -0.09
CA ALA A 20 -1.88 39.70 -0.02
C ALA A 20 -0.51 40.33 -0.34
N THR A 21 0.57 39.55 -0.27
CA THR A 21 1.93 39.98 -0.67
C THR A 21 2.30 39.50 -2.08
N ALA A 22 1.39 38.85 -2.81
CA ALA A 22 1.70 38.25 -4.12
C ALA A 22 2.33 39.23 -5.09
N HIS A 23 1.88 40.49 -5.11
CA HIS A 23 2.43 41.52 -6.00
C HIS A 23 3.90 41.83 -5.70
N LYS A 24 4.32 41.78 -4.42
CA LYS A 24 5.74 41.91 -4.07
C LYS A 24 6.55 40.72 -4.61
N ASP A 25 6.01 39.51 -4.47
CA ASP A 25 6.65 38.30 -4.98
C ASP A 25 6.74 38.32 -6.52
N VAL A 26 5.69 38.83 -7.20
CA VAL A 26 5.66 39.03 -8.66
C VAL A 26 6.72 40.03 -9.09
N VAL A 27 6.76 41.21 -8.48
CA VAL A 27 7.74 42.26 -8.80
C VAL A 27 9.17 41.74 -8.60
N ALA A 28 9.46 41.11 -7.46
CA ALA A 28 10.78 40.56 -7.17
C ALA A 28 11.19 39.49 -8.20
N ASN A 29 10.25 38.65 -8.63
CA ASN A 29 10.50 37.63 -9.65
C ASN A 29 10.82 38.26 -11.02
N LEU A 30 10.02 39.22 -11.46
CA LEU A 30 10.22 39.88 -12.74
C LEU A 30 11.53 40.67 -12.78
N GLN A 31 11.86 41.39 -11.70
CA GLN A 31 13.13 42.11 -11.56
C GLN A 31 14.34 41.16 -11.57
N LYS A 32 14.23 40.00 -10.91
CA LYS A 32 15.27 38.95 -10.97
C LYS A 32 15.53 38.47 -12.40
N HIS A 33 14.53 38.54 -13.28
CA HIS A 33 14.64 38.16 -14.70
C HIS A 33 14.89 39.36 -15.63
N GLY A 34 15.27 40.52 -15.09
CA GLY A 34 15.67 41.70 -15.86
C GLY A 34 14.53 42.62 -16.30
N HIS A 35 13.31 42.45 -15.76
CA HIS A 35 12.17 43.29 -16.10
C HIS A 35 11.91 44.37 -15.05
N HIS A 36 11.59 45.59 -15.50
CA HIS A 36 11.35 46.74 -14.62
C HIS A 36 9.90 46.81 -14.11
N ALA A 37 9.45 45.79 -13.38
CA ALA A 37 8.12 45.78 -12.76
C ALA A 37 8.07 46.66 -11.49
N LYS A 38 6.91 47.29 -11.24
CA LYS A 38 6.64 48.21 -10.13
C LYS A 38 5.31 47.90 -9.44
N MET A 39 5.16 48.34 -8.19
CA MET A 39 3.92 48.19 -7.40
C MET A 39 2.69 48.94 -7.95
N SER A 40 2.87 49.75 -8.99
CA SER A 40 1.79 50.46 -9.69
C SER A 40 1.27 49.71 -10.93
N ASP A 41 1.90 48.61 -11.32
CA ASP A 41 1.66 47.98 -12.61
C ASP A 41 0.39 47.10 -12.60
N ALA A 42 -0.07 46.72 -13.79
CA ALA A 42 -1.24 45.87 -13.96
C ALA A 42 -0.88 44.40 -13.72
N TRP A 43 -1.44 43.83 -12.66
CA TRP A 43 -1.02 42.51 -12.19
C TRP A 43 -1.49 41.32 -13.01
N CYS A 44 -2.47 41.50 -13.90
CA CYS A 44 -3.08 40.41 -14.63
C CYS A 44 -2.06 39.58 -15.42
N THR A 45 -1.32 40.22 -16.31
CA THR A 45 -0.35 39.54 -17.17
C THR A 45 0.95 39.24 -16.43
N GLU A 46 1.39 40.16 -15.58
CA GLU A 46 2.64 40.02 -14.83
C GLU A 46 2.63 38.82 -13.88
N THR A 47 1.51 38.55 -13.21
CA THR A 47 1.37 37.34 -12.38
C THR A 47 1.56 36.07 -13.22
N ILE A 48 1.00 36.02 -14.43
CA ILE A 48 1.14 34.87 -15.32
C ILE A 48 2.58 34.71 -15.79
N MET A 49 3.25 35.81 -16.14
CA MET A 49 4.66 35.77 -16.52
C MET A 49 5.54 35.28 -15.38
N SER A 50 5.31 35.72 -14.14
CA SER A 50 6.04 35.25 -12.96
C SER A 50 5.80 33.76 -12.68
N ILE A 51 4.58 33.27 -12.88
CA ILE A 51 4.27 31.83 -12.77
C ILE A 51 5.07 31.04 -13.82
N LEU A 52 5.09 31.52 -15.06
CA LEU A 52 5.82 30.86 -16.14
C LEU A 52 7.33 30.92 -15.93
N TYR A 53 7.87 32.00 -15.35
CA TYR A 53 9.28 32.05 -14.95
C TYR A 53 9.61 31.04 -13.86
N ASP A 54 8.82 30.99 -12.78
CA ASP A 54 9.00 30.01 -11.70
C ASP A 54 8.89 28.56 -12.20
N ALA A 55 8.05 28.31 -13.21
CA ALA A 55 7.89 27.00 -13.83
C ALA A 55 8.93 26.69 -14.95
N GLY A 56 9.78 27.65 -15.33
CA GLY A 56 10.71 27.51 -16.46
C GLY A 56 10.02 27.39 -17.82
N GLY A 57 8.82 27.94 -17.96
CA GLY A 57 7.94 27.84 -19.13
C GLY A 57 7.73 29.13 -19.92
N ILE A 58 8.46 30.21 -19.64
CA ILE A 58 8.21 31.53 -20.27
C ILE A 58 8.33 31.51 -21.80
N ASP A 59 9.23 30.70 -22.35
CA ASP A 59 9.43 30.62 -23.80
C ASP A 59 8.27 29.92 -24.51
N LEU A 60 7.46 29.13 -23.78
CA LEU A 60 6.30 28.44 -24.33
C LEU A 60 5.21 29.41 -24.82
N VAL A 61 5.27 30.68 -24.42
CA VAL A 61 4.35 31.74 -24.83
C VAL A 61 5.03 32.85 -25.63
N GLY A 62 6.28 32.62 -26.09
CA GLY A 62 7.05 33.61 -26.85
C GLY A 62 7.69 34.69 -25.96
N GLY A 63 7.98 34.36 -24.70
CA GLY A 63 8.69 35.24 -23.77
C GLY A 63 7.80 36.25 -23.06
N TYR A 64 8.42 37.06 -22.20
CA TYR A 64 7.76 38.04 -21.33
C TYR A 64 6.85 39.02 -22.08
N SER A 65 5.71 39.35 -21.47
CA SER A 65 4.76 40.37 -21.93
C SER A 65 4.14 41.08 -20.73
N GLN A 66 3.86 42.38 -20.85
CA GLN A 66 3.21 43.17 -19.79
C GLN A 66 1.70 43.34 -19.99
N VAL A 67 1.21 43.10 -21.21
CA VAL A 67 -0.18 43.35 -21.57
C VAL A 67 -0.82 42.16 -22.27
N SER A 68 -2.11 41.96 -22.02
CA SER A 68 -2.91 40.83 -22.50
C SER A 68 -2.91 40.69 -24.02
N ASP A 69 -2.99 41.80 -24.74
CA ASP A 69 -2.96 41.84 -26.21
C ASP A 69 -1.64 41.29 -26.78
N ASN A 70 -0.50 41.62 -26.16
CA ASN A 70 0.79 41.09 -26.59
C ASN A 70 0.91 39.58 -26.34
N VAL A 71 0.35 39.06 -25.25
CA VAL A 71 0.28 37.61 -25.00
C VAL A 71 -0.51 36.93 -26.10
N LYS A 72 -1.70 37.48 -26.45
CA LYS A 72 -2.53 36.96 -27.55
C LYS A 72 -1.78 36.98 -28.88
N LYS A 73 -1.19 38.12 -29.28
CA LYS A 73 -0.46 38.26 -30.54
C LYS A 73 0.71 37.28 -30.67
N LYS A 74 1.46 37.07 -29.58
CA LYS A 74 2.54 36.07 -29.55
C LYS A 74 2.01 34.66 -29.68
N ALA A 75 0.93 34.33 -28.96
CA ALA A 75 0.28 33.03 -29.04
C ALA A 75 -0.28 32.73 -30.45
N GLU A 76 -0.83 33.73 -31.14
CA GLU A 76 -1.28 33.60 -32.54
C GLU A 76 -0.12 33.29 -33.48
N LYS A 77 1.02 34.00 -33.35
CA LYS A 77 2.23 33.72 -34.13
C LYS A 77 2.79 32.32 -33.90
N LEU A 78 2.62 31.80 -32.68
CA LEU A 78 3.05 30.45 -32.28
C LEU A 78 2.03 29.36 -32.63
N GLY A 79 0.84 29.74 -33.11
CA GLY A 79 -0.25 28.80 -33.42
C GLY A 79 -0.81 28.09 -32.19
N ILE A 80 -0.84 28.77 -31.04
CA ILE A 80 -1.29 28.21 -29.74
C ILE A 80 -2.45 29.01 -29.12
N TYR A 81 -3.05 29.94 -29.86
CA TYR A 81 -4.25 30.66 -29.46
C TYR A 81 -5.51 29.98 -30.00
N TYR A 82 -6.52 29.83 -29.15
CA TYR A 82 -7.80 29.22 -29.46
C TYR A 82 -8.93 30.18 -29.08
N LYS A 83 -9.91 30.35 -29.97
CA LYS A 83 -11.04 31.27 -29.77
C LYS A 83 -12.12 30.63 -28.89
N GLY A 84 -12.78 31.45 -28.06
CA GLY A 84 -13.87 31.02 -27.19
C GLY A 84 -13.40 30.37 -25.88
N SER A 85 -14.36 29.92 -25.06
CA SER A 85 -14.09 29.26 -23.78
C SER A 85 -14.13 27.73 -23.87
N ASP A 86 -14.62 27.20 -24.99
CA ASP A 86 -14.76 25.78 -25.19
C ASP A 86 -13.39 25.15 -25.30
N GLY A 87 -13.14 24.17 -24.45
CA GLY A 87 -11.88 23.48 -24.50
C GLY A 87 -10.84 23.93 -23.48
N ILE A 88 -11.10 24.93 -22.63
CA ILE A 88 -10.13 25.35 -21.59
C ILE A 88 -9.76 24.18 -20.66
N LEU A 89 -8.47 24.05 -20.39
CA LEU A 89 -7.83 23.03 -19.55
C LEU A 89 -6.88 23.70 -18.53
N PRO A 90 -6.49 22.99 -17.45
CA PRO A 90 -5.51 23.51 -16.51
C PRO A 90 -4.17 23.78 -17.22
N GLY A 91 -3.53 24.90 -16.89
CA GLY A 91 -2.33 25.42 -17.55
C GLY A 91 -2.62 26.42 -18.68
N ASP A 92 -3.82 26.44 -19.24
CA ASP A 92 -4.14 27.42 -20.28
C ASP A 92 -4.16 28.85 -19.70
N ILE A 93 -3.74 29.83 -20.50
CA ILE A 93 -3.85 31.26 -20.16
C ILE A 93 -5.11 31.79 -20.82
N ILE A 94 -6.10 32.17 -20.02
CA ILE A 94 -7.37 32.72 -20.51
C ILE A 94 -7.16 34.18 -20.87
N ILE A 95 -7.59 34.57 -22.07
CA ILE A 95 -7.61 35.94 -22.56
C ILE A 95 -9.04 36.46 -22.46
N TYR A 96 -9.22 37.54 -21.70
CA TYR A 96 -10.49 38.24 -21.56
C TYR A 96 -10.45 39.56 -22.33
N GLY A 97 -11.63 40.04 -22.71
CA GLY A 97 -11.77 41.32 -23.36
C GLY A 97 -13.20 41.62 -23.79
N THR A 98 -13.44 42.86 -24.16
CA THR A 98 -14.75 43.36 -24.60
C THR A 98 -14.58 44.01 -25.96
N ASN A 99 -15.55 43.85 -26.87
CA ASN A 99 -15.52 44.46 -28.21
C ASN A 99 -14.25 44.14 -29.03
N GLY A 100 -13.64 42.96 -28.80
CA GLY A 100 -12.43 42.55 -29.51
C GLY A 100 -11.12 43.05 -28.92
N ASP A 101 -11.14 43.79 -27.81
CA ASP A 101 -9.94 44.33 -27.13
C ASP A 101 -9.52 43.44 -25.94
N PRO A 102 -8.36 42.74 -26.02
CA PRO A 102 -7.84 41.93 -24.92
C PRO A 102 -7.34 42.80 -23.76
N ASN A 103 -8.05 42.78 -22.63
CA ASN A 103 -7.76 43.68 -21.50
C ASN A 103 -7.35 42.96 -20.20
N HIS A 104 -7.50 41.64 -20.11
CA HIS A 104 -7.17 40.90 -18.89
C HIS A 104 -6.73 39.46 -19.20
N THR A 105 -5.83 38.91 -18.39
CA THR A 105 -5.37 37.52 -18.48
C THR A 105 -5.39 36.82 -17.13
N GLU A 106 -5.62 35.51 -17.16
CA GLU A 106 -5.58 34.64 -15.98
C GLU A 106 -5.11 33.25 -16.34
N LEU A 107 -4.63 32.49 -15.35
CA LEU A 107 -4.22 31.11 -15.53
C LEU A 107 -5.38 30.19 -15.17
N ALA A 108 -5.81 29.31 -16.05
CA ALA A 108 -6.72 28.22 -15.71
C ALA A 108 -5.98 27.18 -14.86
N VAL A 109 -6.54 26.83 -13.70
CA VAL A 109 -5.96 25.82 -12.79
C VAL A 109 -6.88 24.61 -12.57
N GLY A 110 -8.10 24.65 -13.07
CA GLY A 110 -9.12 23.63 -12.90
C GLY A 110 -10.39 23.95 -13.69
N HIS A 111 -11.44 23.14 -13.55
CA HIS A 111 -12.71 23.36 -14.22
C HIS A 111 -13.41 24.62 -13.72
N ASN A 112 -13.49 25.66 -14.54
CA ASN A 112 -14.04 26.97 -14.15
C ASN A 112 -13.32 27.63 -12.98
N VAL A 113 -12.05 27.30 -12.74
CA VAL A 113 -11.20 27.88 -11.69
C VAL A 113 -9.92 28.46 -12.26
N THR A 114 -9.73 29.77 -12.14
CA THR A 114 -8.47 30.45 -12.50
C THR A 114 -7.66 30.85 -11.27
N ILE A 115 -6.42 31.29 -11.48
CA ILE A 115 -5.72 32.25 -10.63
C ILE A 115 -5.62 33.59 -11.37
N SER A 116 -6.12 34.64 -10.72
CA SER A 116 -6.06 36.03 -11.20
C SER A 116 -5.01 36.82 -10.43
N GLY A 117 -4.21 37.61 -11.15
CA GLY A 117 -3.31 38.61 -10.57
C GLY A 117 -4.04 39.81 -9.95
N ASN A 118 -5.31 40.02 -10.34
CA ASN A 118 -6.17 41.09 -9.87
C ASN A 118 -7.38 40.51 -9.12
N TYR A 119 -7.18 40.06 -7.89
CA TYR A 119 -8.23 39.55 -7.02
C TYR A 119 -8.10 40.13 -5.60
N ASN A 120 -9.09 40.93 -5.17
CA ASN A 120 -9.14 41.54 -3.83
C ASN A 120 -7.81 42.21 -3.39
N LYS A 121 -7.26 43.09 -4.22
CA LYS A 121 -5.97 43.78 -4.00
C LYS A 121 -4.74 42.85 -3.89
N GLY A 122 -4.86 41.60 -4.38
CA GLY A 122 -3.77 40.63 -4.44
C GLY A 122 -4.00 39.63 -5.58
N CYS A 123 -3.45 38.42 -5.41
CA CYS A 123 -3.66 37.30 -6.34
C CYS A 123 -4.57 36.25 -5.70
N GLY A 124 -5.42 35.58 -6.49
CA GLY A 124 -6.31 34.56 -5.93
C GLY A 124 -7.19 33.83 -6.93
N ARG A 125 -7.76 32.71 -6.48
CA ARG A 125 -8.68 31.90 -7.30
C ARG A 125 -10.03 32.58 -7.52
N ARG A 126 -10.54 32.50 -8.75
CA ARG A 126 -11.92 32.86 -9.09
C ARG A 126 -12.45 32.08 -10.28
N SER A 127 -13.77 32.12 -10.47
CA SER A 127 -14.38 31.54 -11.65
C SER A 127 -14.27 32.45 -12.88
N TRP A 128 -14.03 31.85 -14.04
CA TRP A 128 -14.14 32.54 -15.33
C TRP A 128 -15.54 32.46 -15.95
N LYS A 129 -16.44 31.64 -15.38
CA LYS A 129 -17.81 31.49 -15.88
C LYS A 129 -18.54 32.84 -15.78
N GLY A 130 -19.25 33.21 -16.85
CA GLY A 130 -19.98 34.48 -16.93
C GLY A 130 -19.13 35.71 -17.19
N ARG A 131 -17.84 35.55 -17.52
CA ARG A 131 -16.95 36.65 -17.90
C ARG A 131 -16.69 36.65 -19.41
N HIS A 132 -16.28 37.80 -19.94
CA HIS A 132 -16.01 37.96 -21.37
C HIS A 132 -14.70 37.27 -21.79
N VAL A 133 -14.74 35.95 -21.94
CA VAL A 133 -13.63 35.14 -22.44
C VAL A 133 -13.58 35.26 -23.96
N MET A 134 -12.48 35.79 -24.48
CA MET A 134 -12.23 35.87 -25.92
C MET A 134 -11.66 34.57 -26.47
N GLY A 135 -10.80 33.92 -25.68
CA GLY A 135 -10.03 32.76 -26.07
C GLY A 135 -9.06 32.33 -24.97
N TYR A 136 -8.22 31.35 -25.29
CA TYR A 136 -7.15 30.89 -24.42
C TYR A 136 -5.89 30.56 -25.20
N VAL A 137 -4.75 30.70 -24.52
CA VAL A 137 -3.45 30.26 -25.00
C VAL A 137 -3.15 28.91 -24.36
N ARG A 138 -2.74 27.94 -25.18
CA ARG A 138 -2.31 26.61 -24.72
C ARG A 138 -0.81 26.43 -24.96
N PRO A 139 0.03 26.71 -23.96
CA PRO A 139 1.46 26.44 -24.06
C PRO A 139 1.73 24.97 -24.40
N LYS A 140 2.74 24.71 -25.24
CA LYS A 140 3.13 23.34 -25.61
C LYS A 140 4.01 22.72 -24.52
N TYR A 141 3.37 22.28 -23.44
CA TYR A 141 4.05 21.66 -22.30
C TYR A 141 4.78 20.37 -22.67
N ALA A 142 5.85 20.08 -21.94
CA ALA A 142 6.49 18.79 -21.95
C ALA A 142 5.50 17.71 -21.45
N PRO A 143 5.57 16.48 -22.02
CA PRO A 143 4.75 15.38 -21.52
C PRO A 143 5.14 15.06 -20.07
N MET A 144 4.13 14.81 -19.26
CA MET A 144 4.29 14.36 -17.88
C MET A 144 4.81 12.92 -17.84
N GLY A 145 5.89 12.68 -17.10
CA GLY A 145 6.26 11.33 -16.64
C GLY A 145 5.23 10.77 -15.65
N GLU A 146 5.49 9.58 -15.12
CA GLU A 146 4.65 9.03 -14.05
C GLU A 146 4.75 9.93 -12.80
N MET A 147 3.60 10.36 -12.27
CA MET A 147 3.54 11.14 -11.03
C MET A 147 4.07 10.32 -9.87
N ASP A 148 4.85 10.92 -8.98
CA ASP A 148 5.16 10.30 -7.69
C ASP A 148 3.94 10.28 -6.76
N ASN A 149 4.09 9.66 -5.57
CA ASN A 149 2.99 9.55 -4.61
C ASN A 149 2.55 10.90 -4.04
N LEU A 150 3.46 11.87 -3.88
CA LEU A 150 3.11 13.20 -3.38
C LEU A 150 2.31 13.97 -4.42
N GLN A 151 2.76 13.96 -5.69
CA GLN A 151 2.06 14.61 -6.80
C GLN A 151 0.64 14.03 -6.97
N ALA A 152 0.51 12.70 -7.02
CA ALA A 152 -0.78 12.04 -7.15
C ALA A 152 -1.72 12.36 -5.98
N MET A 153 -1.19 12.40 -4.75
CA MET A 153 -1.98 12.74 -3.56
C MET A 153 -2.43 14.20 -3.55
N ILE A 154 -1.55 15.14 -3.92
CA ILE A 154 -1.90 16.57 -4.05
C ILE A 154 -2.99 16.76 -5.11
N ALA A 155 -2.87 16.10 -6.26
CA ALA A 155 -3.87 16.14 -7.31
C ALA A 155 -5.21 15.50 -6.88
N ALA A 156 -5.17 14.44 -6.07
CA ALA A 156 -6.36 13.84 -5.48
C ALA A 156 -7.07 14.80 -4.51
N CYS A 157 -6.32 15.58 -3.73
CA CYS A 157 -6.89 16.68 -2.94
C CYS A 157 -7.54 17.76 -3.81
N ASP A 158 -6.92 18.16 -4.93
CA ASP A 158 -7.55 19.07 -5.90
C ASP A 158 -8.89 18.48 -6.42
N VAL A 159 -8.96 17.16 -6.69
CA VAL A 159 -10.22 16.49 -7.07
C VAL A 159 -11.26 16.54 -5.95
N MET A 160 -10.88 16.25 -4.71
CA MET A 160 -11.79 16.27 -3.54
C MET A 160 -12.32 17.68 -3.24
N LEU A 161 -11.55 18.72 -3.59
CA LEU A 161 -11.94 20.13 -3.50
C LEU A 161 -12.70 20.62 -4.74
N ASP A 162 -13.10 19.71 -5.62
CA ASP A 162 -13.85 19.96 -6.86
C ASP A 162 -13.13 20.91 -7.85
N VAL A 163 -11.79 21.03 -7.74
CA VAL A 163 -11.00 21.90 -8.61
C VAL A 163 -11.12 21.48 -10.06
N TYR A 164 -11.18 20.17 -10.34
CA TYR A 164 -11.29 19.63 -11.69
C TYR A 164 -12.74 19.33 -12.11
N GLY A 165 -13.74 19.64 -11.27
CA GLY A 165 -15.13 19.30 -11.50
C GLY A 165 -15.44 17.80 -11.31
N SER A 166 -16.57 17.38 -11.89
CA SER A 166 -17.13 16.03 -11.78
C SER A 166 -17.45 15.41 -13.16
N GLY A 167 -17.64 14.09 -13.19
CA GLY A 167 -17.98 13.35 -14.42
C GLY A 167 -17.00 13.60 -15.57
N GLU A 168 -17.54 13.79 -16.78
CA GLU A 168 -16.76 14.07 -17.99
C GLU A 168 -15.89 15.33 -17.87
N ALA A 169 -16.33 16.34 -17.12
CA ALA A 169 -15.54 17.54 -16.90
C ALA A 169 -14.23 17.20 -16.18
N ARG A 170 -14.29 16.34 -15.16
CA ARG A 170 -13.10 15.85 -14.43
C ARG A 170 -12.16 15.08 -15.34
N GLU A 171 -12.68 14.11 -16.08
CA GLU A 171 -11.88 13.29 -16.99
C GLU A 171 -11.14 14.17 -18.01
N ARG A 172 -11.87 15.15 -18.56
CA ARG A 172 -11.32 16.14 -19.48
C ARG A 172 -10.24 17.00 -18.83
N GLN A 173 -10.44 17.53 -17.63
CA GLN A 173 -9.42 18.34 -16.96
C GLN A 173 -8.17 17.52 -16.59
N LEU A 174 -8.35 16.29 -16.07
CA LEU A 174 -7.23 15.43 -15.68
C LEU A 174 -6.41 14.92 -16.88
N SER A 175 -6.95 15.00 -18.10
CA SER A 175 -6.25 14.58 -19.33
C SER A 175 -4.91 15.29 -19.54
N VAL A 176 -4.73 16.50 -19.00
CA VAL A 176 -3.46 17.25 -19.10
C VAL A 176 -2.29 16.53 -18.42
N PHE A 177 -2.57 15.64 -17.48
CA PHE A 177 -1.56 14.83 -16.80
C PHE A 177 -1.27 13.51 -17.51
N GLY A 178 -2.04 13.15 -18.54
CA GLY A 178 -1.97 11.86 -19.23
C GLY A 178 -2.80 10.77 -18.55
N LYS A 179 -3.23 9.77 -19.33
CA LYS A 179 -4.19 8.72 -18.91
C LYS A 179 -3.73 7.92 -17.68
N ALA A 180 -2.44 7.55 -17.63
CA ALA A 180 -1.89 6.78 -16.51
C ALA A 180 -1.93 7.57 -15.19
N ASN A 181 -1.54 8.85 -15.24
CA ASN A 181 -1.58 9.73 -14.08
C ASN A 181 -3.03 10.05 -13.67
N ALA A 182 -3.93 10.30 -14.62
CA ALA A 182 -5.36 10.48 -14.33
C ALA A 182 -5.94 9.29 -13.56
N LYS A 183 -5.59 8.07 -13.96
CA LYS A 183 -5.96 6.86 -13.22
C LYS A 183 -5.32 6.84 -11.83
N LYS A 184 -4.03 7.13 -11.71
CA LYS A 184 -3.31 7.16 -10.42
C LYS A 184 -3.91 8.17 -9.44
N ILE A 185 -4.30 9.34 -9.92
CA ILE A 185 -5.01 10.38 -9.14
C ILE A 185 -6.35 9.84 -8.65
N GLN A 186 -7.12 9.17 -9.52
CA GLN A 186 -8.40 8.58 -9.15
C GLN A 186 -8.25 7.43 -8.14
N ASP A 187 -7.20 6.62 -8.28
CA ASP A 187 -6.88 5.56 -7.31
C ASP A 187 -6.56 6.15 -5.92
N GLU A 188 -5.86 7.29 -5.86
CA GLU A 188 -5.60 8.02 -4.61
C GLU A 188 -6.88 8.61 -3.99
N VAL A 189 -7.78 9.20 -4.79
CA VAL A 189 -9.11 9.63 -4.32
C VAL A 189 -9.87 8.44 -3.72
N THR A 190 -9.86 7.29 -4.39
CA THR A 190 -10.53 6.07 -3.91
C THR A 190 -9.86 5.49 -2.65
N ARG A 191 -8.53 5.63 -2.49
CA ARG A 191 -7.79 5.15 -1.30
C ARG A 191 -8.26 5.82 -0.01
N VAL A 192 -8.57 7.11 -0.07
CA VAL A 192 -8.99 7.91 1.10
C VAL A 192 -10.50 8.01 1.27
N TRP A 193 -11.27 7.70 0.22
CA TRP A 193 -12.72 7.79 0.24
C TRP A 193 -13.35 7.05 1.43
N GLY A 194 -14.24 7.73 2.16
CA GLY A 194 -14.92 7.17 3.33
C GLY A 194 -14.06 7.07 4.60
N SER A 195 -12.85 7.65 4.61
CA SER A 195 -11.97 7.66 5.79
C SER A 195 -11.57 9.08 6.16
N ASP A 196 -12.28 9.66 7.13
CA ASP A 196 -12.03 11.02 7.63
C ASP A 196 -10.58 11.23 8.10
N ASP A 197 -10.00 10.21 8.75
CA ASP A 197 -8.61 10.22 9.20
C ASP A 197 -7.64 10.38 8.02
N LYS A 198 -7.76 9.54 6.99
CA LYS A 198 -6.90 9.60 5.79
C LYS A 198 -7.10 10.89 5.00
N ILE A 199 -8.35 11.34 4.85
CA ILE A 199 -8.66 12.60 4.15
C ILE A 199 -8.03 13.78 4.91
N SER A 200 -8.15 13.82 6.24
CA SER A 200 -7.55 14.88 7.05
C SER A 200 -6.02 14.92 6.94
N PHE A 201 -5.38 13.74 6.88
CA PHE A 201 -3.94 13.61 6.64
C PHE A 201 -3.52 14.13 5.27
N ASP A 202 -4.15 13.65 4.20
CA ASP A 202 -3.82 14.08 2.84
C ASP A 202 -4.06 15.59 2.65
N MET A 203 -5.13 16.14 3.23
CA MET A 203 -5.40 17.58 3.21
C MET A 203 -4.37 18.39 4.00
N ALA A 204 -3.84 17.87 5.11
CA ALA A 204 -2.74 18.51 5.83
C ALA A 204 -1.46 18.57 4.98
N VAL A 205 -1.12 17.47 4.30
CA VAL A 205 0.01 17.46 3.37
C VAL A 205 -0.24 18.39 2.18
N TYR A 206 -1.47 18.47 1.65
CA TYR A 206 -1.86 19.43 0.62
C TYR A 206 -1.62 20.88 1.07
N ILE A 207 -1.90 21.22 2.33
CA ILE A 207 -1.57 22.52 2.92
C ILE A 207 -0.06 22.72 3.03
N ILE A 208 0.66 21.75 3.59
CA ILE A 208 2.12 21.81 3.83
C ILE A 208 2.91 21.92 2.53
N SER A 209 2.44 21.25 1.46
CA SER A 209 3.02 21.36 0.11
C SER A 209 2.93 22.76 -0.48
N GLY A 210 2.12 23.64 0.12
CA GLY A 210 1.81 24.97 -0.40
C GLY A 210 0.74 24.98 -1.49
N ARG A 211 0.29 23.81 -1.98
CA ARG A 211 -0.73 23.72 -3.04
C ARG A 211 -2.05 24.39 -2.67
N ALA A 212 -2.41 24.39 -1.39
CA ALA A 212 -3.60 25.06 -0.88
C ALA A 212 -3.60 26.59 -1.03
N GLY A 213 -2.49 27.20 -1.46
CA GLY A 213 -2.29 28.65 -1.53
C GLY A 213 -2.12 29.28 -0.14
N LYS A 214 -1.89 30.58 -0.07
CA LYS A 214 -1.75 31.36 1.18
C LYS A 214 -3.12 31.85 1.69
N ASP A 215 -3.19 32.12 2.99
CA ASP A 215 -4.35 32.70 3.70
C ASP A 215 -4.52 34.20 3.29
N PRO A 216 -5.75 34.78 3.17
CA PRO A 216 -6.95 34.52 3.97
C PRO A 216 -8.02 33.58 3.41
N TYR A 217 -7.93 33.17 2.15
CA TYR A 217 -9.03 32.43 1.49
C TYR A 217 -8.90 30.90 1.56
N ARG A 218 -7.79 30.39 2.11
CA ARG A 218 -7.52 28.95 2.21
C ARG A 218 -8.65 28.21 2.95
N LYS A 219 -9.09 28.74 4.09
CA LYS A 219 -10.16 28.13 4.91
C LYS A 219 -11.46 27.97 4.13
N LYS A 220 -11.85 28.97 3.34
CA LYS A 220 -13.06 28.91 2.50
C LYS A 220 -12.95 27.84 1.41
N ARG A 221 -11.79 27.71 0.77
CA ARG A 221 -11.54 26.69 -0.26
C ARG A 221 -11.58 25.28 0.29
N LEU A 222 -10.95 25.06 1.44
CA LEU A 222 -10.94 23.74 2.08
C LEU A 222 -12.33 23.33 2.60
N GLY A 223 -13.25 24.29 2.77
CA GLY A 223 -14.64 24.00 3.14
C GLY A 223 -14.73 23.19 4.44
N THR A 224 -15.44 22.07 4.37
CA THR A 224 -15.64 21.14 5.50
C THR A 224 -14.34 20.48 5.97
N PHE A 225 -13.30 20.42 5.14
CA PHE A 225 -12.01 19.82 5.50
C PHE A 225 -11.13 20.77 6.33
N ALA A 226 -11.41 22.07 6.30
CA ALA A 226 -10.49 23.09 6.80
C ALA A 226 -10.05 22.88 8.24
N ARG A 227 -10.99 22.55 9.15
CA ARG A 227 -10.68 22.38 10.57
C ARG A 227 -9.80 21.15 10.81
N ARG A 228 -10.24 19.98 10.35
CA ARG A 228 -9.52 18.71 10.57
C ARG A 228 -8.16 18.68 9.87
N ALA A 229 -8.06 19.30 8.69
CA ALA A 229 -6.79 19.45 8.00
C ALA A 229 -5.82 20.34 8.80
N GLN A 230 -6.32 21.44 9.38
CA GLN A 230 -5.51 22.32 10.22
C GLN A 230 -5.08 21.63 11.53
N ASP A 231 -5.99 20.93 12.22
CA ASP A 231 -5.65 20.15 13.42
C ASP A 231 -4.52 19.15 13.11
N ARG A 232 -4.59 18.49 11.94
CA ARG A 232 -3.55 17.57 11.49
C ARG A 232 -2.23 18.24 11.10
N VAL A 233 -2.26 19.44 10.52
CA VAL A 233 -1.04 20.24 10.30
C VAL A 233 -0.36 20.52 11.63
N GLU A 234 -1.11 20.82 12.68
CA GLU A 234 -0.58 21.07 14.03
C GLU A 234 0.00 19.80 14.66
N GLU A 235 -0.68 18.64 14.52
CA GLU A 235 -0.14 17.34 14.94
C GLU A 235 1.19 17.01 14.25
N ILE A 236 1.27 17.24 12.94
CA ILE A 236 2.50 17.04 12.17
C ILE A 236 3.56 18.04 12.63
N TYR A 237 3.21 19.32 12.79
CA TYR A 237 4.14 20.35 13.23
C TYR A 237 4.74 19.99 14.59
N ALA A 238 3.95 19.49 15.55
CA ALA A 238 4.44 19.08 16.88
C ALA A 238 5.58 18.05 16.84
N LEU A 239 5.74 17.30 15.74
CA LEU A 239 6.86 16.39 15.54
C LEU A 239 8.22 17.11 15.39
N HIS A 240 8.26 18.41 15.08
CA HIS A 240 9.49 19.19 14.88
C HIS A 240 10.39 19.24 16.13
N THR A 241 9.82 19.03 17.32
CA THR A 241 10.54 19.10 18.59
C THR A 241 11.36 17.84 18.88
N ARG A 242 11.17 16.78 18.08
CA ARG A 242 11.78 15.46 18.32
C ARG A 242 13.25 15.45 17.90
N SER A 243 14.05 14.57 18.51
CA SER A 243 15.41 14.31 18.02
C SER A 243 15.37 13.63 16.64
N LYS A 244 16.49 13.67 15.90
CA LYS A 244 16.59 12.98 14.60
C LYS A 244 16.36 11.47 14.73
N GLU A 245 16.79 10.86 15.83
CA GLU A 245 16.57 9.44 16.14
C GLU A 245 15.09 9.14 16.38
N GLN A 246 14.38 10.01 17.10
CA GLN A 246 12.96 9.83 17.33
C GLN A 246 12.16 10.08 16.04
N ALA A 247 12.53 11.07 15.23
CA ALA A 247 11.96 11.28 13.91
C ALA A 247 12.17 10.05 13.00
N ALA A 248 13.34 9.40 13.05
CA ALA A 248 13.59 8.15 12.33
C ALA A 248 12.69 6.99 12.80
N ARG A 249 12.46 6.86 14.12
CA ARG A 249 11.49 5.87 14.65
C ARG A 249 10.06 6.16 14.21
N ASP A 250 9.67 7.44 14.15
CA ASP A 250 8.35 7.86 13.67
C ASP A 250 8.18 7.61 12.17
N VAL A 251 9.24 7.74 11.38
CA VAL A 251 9.28 7.32 9.98
C VAL A 251 9.05 5.81 9.84
N ILE A 252 9.71 4.99 10.68
CA ILE A 252 9.50 3.53 10.71
C ILE A 252 8.06 3.17 11.13
N ALA A 253 7.47 3.96 12.03
CA ALA A 253 6.08 3.84 12.46
C ALA A 253 5.06 4.47 11.49
N ASP A 254 5.48 4.85 10.28
CA ASP A 254 4.65 5.39 9.18
C ASP A 254 3.95 6.73 9.49
N LYS A 255 4.42 7.50 10.48
CA LYS A 255 3.83 8.82 10.80
C LYS A 255 4.11 9.90 9.75
N TYR A 256 5.14 9.68 8.92
CA TYR A 256 5.54 10.58 7.84
C TYR A 256 5.07 10.09 6.45
N GLY A 257 4.40 8.95 6.36
CA GLY A 257 3.90 8.38 5.10
C GLY A 257 4.99 7.87 4.13
N LYS A 258 4.58 7.70 2.86
CA LYS A 258 5.41 7.19 1.75
C LYS A 258 6.52 8.19 1.36
N LEU A 259 7.57 7.71 0.68
CA LEU A 259 8.83 8.43 0.44
C LEU A 259 8.71 9.93 0.10
N ALA A 260 8.05 10.31 -1.00
CA ALA A 260 7.96 11.73 -1.39
C ALA A 260 7.16 12.59 -0.37
N VAL A 261 6.12 12.01 0.25
CA VAL A 261 5.37 12.66 1.33
C VAL A 261 6.26 12.83 2.57
N ARG A 262 7.02 11.79 2.91
CA ARG A 262 7.97 11.79 4.03
C ARG A 262 9.03 12.87 3.88
N GLU A 263 9.62 13.02 2.69
CA GLU A 263 10.62 14.06 2.44
C GLU A 263 10.06 15.46 2.66
N LEU A 264 8.85 15.72 2.15
CA LEU A 264 8.14 16.99 2.39
C LEU A 264 7.90 17.24 3.87
N LEU A 265 7.35 16.24 4.59
CA LEU A 265 7.01 16.38 6.00
C LEU A 265 8.25 16.52 6.90
N LEU A 266 9.31 15.75 6.64
CA LEU A 266 10.58 15.90 7.36
C LEU A 266 11.18 17.29 7.16
N THR A 267 11.14 17.81 5.93
CA THR A 267 11.60 19.17 5.62
C THR A 267 10.75 20.22 6.34
N PHE A 268 9.43 20.05 6.34
CA PHE A 268 8.50 20.92 7.06
C PHE A 268 8.78 20.95 8.58
N ASN A 269 9.20 19.81 9.14
CA ASN A 269 9.60 19.69 10.54
C ASN A 269 11.05 20.12 10.81
N GLY A 270 11.75 20.71 9.85
CA GLY A 270 13.11 21.25 10.02
C GLY A 270 14.24 20.20 9.93
N TYR A 271 13.93 18.98 9.50
CA TYR A 271 14.94 17.94 9.29
C TYR A 271 15.45 17.92 7.85
N LYS A 272 16.72 17.52 7.67
CA LYS A 272 17.22 17.08 6.36
C LYS A 272 16.77 15.62 6.15
N PRO A 273 15.98 15.30 5.11
CA PRO A 273 15.47 13.95 4.91
C PRO A 273 16.56 12.87 4.83
N ALA A 274 17.68 13.16 4.17
CA ALA A 274 18.82 12.25 4.04
C ALA A 274 19.43 11.88 5.41
N ASP A 275 19.55 12.84 6.34
CA ASP A 275 20.08 12.59 7.68
C ASP A 275 19.19 11.62 8.46
N VAL A 276 17.87 11.82 8.39
CA VAL A 276 16.90 10.97 9.07
C VAL A 276 16.83 9.60 8.41
N GLN A 277 16.87 9.53 7.08
CA GLN A 277 16.88 8.26 6.34
C GLN A 277 18.13 7.44 6.64
N ALA A 278 19.32 8.05 6.80
CA ALA A 278 20.51 7.33 7.23
C ALA A 278 20.35 6.69 8.62
N ILE A 279 19.62 7.34 9.53
CA ILE A 279 19.30 6.77 10.85
C ILE A 279 18.23 5.68 10.72
N VAL A 280 17.21 5.85 9.87
CA VAL A 280 16.23 4.80 9.56
C VAL A 280 16.94 3.56 9.03
N ASP A 281 17.84 3.72 8.07
CA ASP A 281 18.62 2.63 7.49
C ASP A 281 19.49 1.96 8.55
N LYS A 282 20.12 2.73 9.45
CA LYS A 282 20.87 2.19 10.59
C LYS A 282 19.97 1.41 11.55
N LEU A 283 18.77 1.90 11.87
CA LEU A 283 17.81 1.25 12.77
C LEU A 283 17.20 0.00 12.14
N MET A 284 16.86 0.05 10.86
CA MET A 284 16.36 -1.08 10.09
C MET A 284 17.47 -2.10 9.85
N LYS A 285 18.72 -1.66 9.65
CA LYS A 285 19.92 -2.51 9.62
C LYS A 285 20.29 -3.05 10.98
N ALA A 286 19.95 -2.38 12.09
CA ALA A 286 20.07 -2.93 13.44
C ALA A 286 18.95 -3.93 13.76
N ALA A 287 17.76 -3.73 13.19
CA ALA A 287 16.64 -4.66 13.25
C ALA A 287 16.78 -5.87 12.29
N THR A 288 17.63 -5.76 11.28
CA THR A 288 18.00 -6.84 10.33
C THR A 288 19.42 -7.36 10.51
N LYS A 289 20.26 -6.69 11.31
CA LYS A 289 21.40 -7.33 11.95
C LYS A 289 20.76 -8.41 12.81
N PRO A 290 21.13 -9.70 12.64
CA PRO A 290 21.08 -10.56 13.81
C PRO A 290 21.84 -9.77 14.86
N SER A 291 21.25 -9.61 16.04
CA SER A 291 22.03 -9.27 17.20
C SER A 291 23.37 -10.00 17.07
N GLU A 292 24.49 -9.29 17.13
CA GLU A 292 25.73 -9.91 17.61
C GLU A 292 25.48 -10.20 19.10
N THR A 293 24.49 -11.05 19.35
CA THR A 293 24.41 -11.85 20.55
C THR A 293 25.59 -12.77 20.36
N THR A 294 26.65 -12.48 21.12
CA THR A 294 27.47 -13.53 21.74
C THR A 294 26.67 -14.83 21.77
N ALA A 295 27.14 -15.83 21.03
CA ALA A 295 26.47 -17.10 20.75
C ALA A 295 25.57 -17.55 21.92
N ALA A 296 24.29 -17.16 21.86
CA ALA A 296 23.27 -17.94 22.52
C ALA A 296 23.15 -19.19 21.65
N ASP A 297 23.27 -20.36 22.27
CA ASP A 297 23.15 -21.66 21.58
C ASP A 297 22.06 -21.60 20.51
N PRO A 298 22.32 -22.04 19.26
CA PRO A 298 21.35 -21.92 18.19
C PRO A 298 20.06 -22.61 18.59
N VAL A 299 19.00 -21.83 18.80
CA VAL A 299 17.67 -22.35 19.11
C VAL A 299 17.22 -23.18 17.92
N LYS A 300 16.97 -24.46 18.17
CA LYS A 300 16.51 -25.41 17.15
C LYS A 300 15.01 -25.31 17.01
N VAL A 301 14.55 -24.94 15.82
CA VAL A 301 13.12 -24.97 15.48
C VAL A 301 12.91 -25.93 14.33
N ARG A 302 11.99 -26.88 14.52
CA ARG A 302 11.53 -27.79 13.47
C ARG A 302 10.18 -27.35 12.96
N LEU A 303 10.06 -27.16 11.65
CA LEU A 303 8.78 -27.21 10.97
C LEU A 303 8.51 -28.67 10.58
N TYR A 304 7.56 -29.29 11.27
CA TYR A 304 7.07 -30.64 11.03
C TYR A 304 5.76 -30.60 10.26
N VAL A 305 5.71 -31.39 9.20
CA VAL A 305 4.56 -31.55 8.31
C VAL A 305 4.20 -33.02 8.30
N PRO A 306 3.10 -33.42 8.96
CA PRO A 306 2.76 -34.82 9.13
C PRO A 306 2.30 -35.46 7.81
N ARG A 307 2.42 -36.79 7.79
CA ARG A 307 1.75 -37.66 6.81
C ARG A 307 0.51 -38.27 7.45
N PHE A 308 -0.65 -38.21 6.80
CA PHE A 308 -1.93 -38.54 7.47
C PHE A 308 -2.60 -39.83 7.03
N TRP A 309 -2.12 -40.52 6.00
CA TRP A 309 -2.65 -41.84 5.62
C TRP A 309 -1.76 -42.98 6.12
N GLU A 310 -2.41 -44.00 6.68
CA GLU A 310 -1.81 -45.31 6.97
C GLU A 310 -1.90 -46.24 5.74
N ASN A 311 -2.95 -46.14 4.92
CA ASN A 311 -3.20 -46.90 3.67
C ASN A 311 -3.72 -45.97 2.55
N ASP A 312 -3.63 -46.37 1.27
CA ASP A 312 -3.99 -45.57 0.07
C ASP A 312 -5.49 -45.23 -0.09
N GLN A 313 -6.26 -45.12 1.00
CA GLN A 313 -7.67 -44.68 0.94
C GLN A 313 -7.77 -43.16 1.05
N ASP A 314 -8.21 -42.54 -0.04
CA ASP A 314 -8.35 -41.11 -0.39
C ASP A 314 -9.19 -40.19 0.55
N LYS A 315 -9.33 -40.49 1.85
CA LYS A 315 -10.39 -39.86 2.67
C LYS A 315 -9.98 -38.63 3.50
N TYR A 316 -8.68 -38.31 3.64
CA TYR A 316 -8.24 -37.26 4.56
C TYR A 316 -7.25 -36.26 3.95
N PHE A 317 -7.49 -34.98 4.25
CA PHE A 317 -6.65 -33.84 3.88
C PHE A 317 -5.94 -33.33 5.13
N GLY A 318 -4.69 -32.92 4.97
CA GLY A 318 -3.93 -32.23 6.01
C GLY A 318 -3.49 -30.85 5.53
N ASP A 319 -3.46 -29.89 6.44
CA ASP A 319 -2.85 -28.57 6.22
C ASP A 319 -1.91 -28.13 7.34
N GLU A 320 -1.75 -28.99 8.34
CA GLU A 320 -1.07 -28.69 9.58
C GLU A 320 0.41 -28.40 9.36
N SER A 321 0.82 -27.18 9.65
CA SER A 321 2.25 -26.82 9.73
C SER A 321 2.60 -26.64 11.21
N ILE A 322 3.35 -27.60 11.75
CA ILE A 322 3.63 -27.68 13.18
C ILE A 322 5.05 -27.18 13.43
N PHE A 323 5.18 -26.05 14.09
CA PHE A 323 6.47 -25.53 14.51
C PHE A 323 6.77 -25.98 15.94
N LEU A 324 7.91 -26.64 16.13
CA LEU A 324 8.39 -27.16 17.40
C LEU A 324 9.72 -26.49 17.72
N GLN A 325 9.76 -25.69 18.77
CA GLN A 325 11.02 -25.17 19.31
C GLN A 325 11.52 -26.11 20.39
N TYR A 326 12.74 -26.62 20.19
CA TYR A 326 13.40 -27.48 21.16
C TYR A 326 14.12 -26.65 22.23
N ALA A 327 14.12 -27.18 23.44
CA ALA A 327 14.96 -26.72 24.53
C ALA A 327 16.44 -26.91 24.18
N LYS A 328 17.33 -26.37 25.03
CA LYS A 328 18.79 -26.49 24.86
C LYS A 328 19.29 -27.93 24.79
N ASP A 329 18.55 -28.89 25.35
CA ASP A 329 18.88 -30.32 25.29
C ASP A 329 18.67 -30.94 23.89
N GLY A 330 18.05 -30.20 22.96
CA GLY A 330 17.73 -30.63 21.61
C GLY A 330 16.70 -31.75 21.51
N LYS A 331 16.03 -32.12 22.62
CA LYS A 331 15.10 -33.25 22.73
C LYS A 331 13.74 -32.82 23.26
N THR A 332 13.73 -31.98 24.29
CA THR A 332 12.50 -31.47 24.91
C THR A 332 11.92 -30.36 24.03
N ILE A 333 10.61 -30.33 23.87
CA ILE A 333 9.91 -29.26 23.12
C ILE A 333 9.43 -28.22 24.14
N ASP A 334 10.01 -27.02 24.08
CA ASP A 334 9.62 -25.89 24.93
C ASP A 334 8.37 -25.19 24.43
N HIS A 335 8.27 -25.06 23.10
CA HIS A 335 7.16 -24.37 22.46
C HIS A 335 6.65 -25.10 21.22
N ALA A 336 5.34 -25.04 21.02
CA ALA A 336 4.67 -25.55 19.83
C ALA A 336 3.62 -24.58 19.29
N ILE A 337 3.68 -24.31 17.98
CA ILE A 337 2.66 -23.58 17.24
C ILE A 337 2.12 -24.49 16.14
N VAL A 338 0.79 -24.59 16.04
CA VAL A 338 0.10 -25.39 15.03
C VAL A 338 -0.66 -24.45 14.10
N PHE A 339 -0.25 -24.38 12.84
CA PHE A 339 -0.98 -23.66 11.79
C PHE A 339 -1.89 -24.62 11.04
N ASP A 340 -3.19 -24.35 11.07
CA ASP A 340 -4.26 -25.25 10.66
C ASP A 340 -4.17 -26.62 11.36
N THR A 341 -5.23 -27.39 11.28
CA THR A 341 -5.42 -28.60 12.11
C THR A 341 -5.89 -29.80 11.32
N GLY A 342 -6.06 -29.71 10.01
CA GLY A 342 -6.44 -30.84 9.19
C GLY A 342 -7.92 -31.22 9.31
N MET A 343 -8.32 -32.17 8.47
CA MET A 343 -9.67 -32.73 8.44
C MET A 343 -9.96 -33.58 9.69
N ALA A 344 -11.20 -33.52 10.19
CA ALA A 344 -11.66 -34.44 11.23
C ALA A 344 -11.44 -35.91 10.82
N GLY A 345 -10.87 -36.71 11.72
CA GLY A 345 -10.50 -38.11 11.45
C GLY A 345 -9.08 -38.31 10.91
N SER A 346 -8.32 -37.23 10.64
CA SER A 346 -6.88 -37.34 10.38
C SER A 346 -6.13 -37.76 11.64
N LEU A 347 -4.92 -38.33 11.47
CA LEU A 347 -4.04 -38.71 12.57
C LEU A 347 -3.33 -37.50 13.23
N GLY A 348 -3.68 -36.26 12.89
CA GLY A 348 -2.96 -35.05 13.31
C GLY A 348 -2.84 -34.90 14.82
N VAL A 349 -3.95 -35.06 15.55
CA VAL A 349 -3.92 -34.99 17.04
C VAL A 349 -3.05 -36.09 17.63
N LYS A 350 -3.15 -37.33 17.12
CA LYS A 350 -2.34 -38.46 17.60
C LYS A 350 -0.84 -38.20 17.38
N LYS A 351 -0.47 -37.68 16.20
CA LYS A 351 0.93 -37.37 15.86
C LYS A 351 1.47 -36.20 16.68
N LEU A 352 0.70 -35.13 16.83
CA LEU A 352 1.07 -33.99 17.67
C LEU A 352 1.24 -34.42 19.14
N THR A 353 0.27 -35.16 19.68
CA THR A 353 0.27 -35.57 21.09
C THR A 353 1.31 -36.63 21.44
N ALA A 354 1.89 -37.30 20.45
CA ALA A 354 3.07 -38.14 20.59
C ALA A 354 4.37 -37.32 20.72
N LEU A 355 4.35 -36.06 20.27
CA LEU A 355 5.49 -35.13 20.33
C LEU A 355 5.39 -34.21 21.56
N THR A 356 4.23 -33.61 21.79
CA THR A 356 4.01 -32.67 22.91
C THR A 356 2.56 -32.72 23.40
N LYS A 357 2.36 -32.51 24.70
CA LYS A 357 1.04 -32.29 25.32
C LYS A 357 0.70 -30.81 25.51
N LYS A 358 1.62 -29.91 25.16
CA LYS A 358 1.46 -28.47 25.29
C LYS A 358 1.59 -27.80 23.93
N VAL A 359 0.64 -26.91 23.63
CA VAL A 359 0.58 -26.12 22.40
C VAL A 359 0.37 -24.67 22.78
N ASP A 360 1.36 -23.82 22.58
CA ASP A 360 1.27 -22.40 22.94
C ASP A 360 0.21 -21.69 22.08
N ALA A 361 0.13 -22.04 20.79
CA ALA A 361 -0.79 -21.40 19.86
C ALA A 361 -1.31 -22.37 18.78
N ILE A 362 -2.62 -22.36 18.57
CA ILE A 362 -3.26 -22.88 17.34
C ILE A 362 -3.65 -21.67 16.49
N VAL A 363 -3.28 -21.67 15.21
CA VAL A 363 -3.53 -20.58 14.27
C VAL A 363 -4.33 -21.11 13.09
N VAL A 364 -5.50 -20.54 12.84
CA VAL A 364 -6.39 -20.97 11.75
C VAL A 364 -6.34 -19.96 10.61
N THR A 365 -6.19 -20.45 9.37
CA THR A 365 -6.21 -19.60 8.17
C THR A 365 -7.62 -19.24 7.74
N HIS A 366 -8.55 -20.20 7.78
CA HIS A 366 -9.98 -20.04 7.44
C HIS A 366 -10.86 -21.21 7.94
N ASP A 367 -12.17 -21.14 7.69
CA ASP A 367 -13.19 -21.99 8.32
C ASP A 367 -13.33 -23.42 7.73
N HIS A 368 -12.61 -23.78 6.67
CA HIS A 368 -12.83 -25.08 6.07
C HIS A 368 -12.42 -26.23 6.99
N GLY A 369 -13.12 -27.36 6.83
CA GLY A 369 -13.00 -28.52 7.72
C GLY A 369 -11.62 -29.15 7.70
N ASP A 370 -10.91 -29.08 6.57
CA ASP A 370 -9.51 -29.47 6.41
C ASP A 370 -8.51 -28.50 7.05
N HIS A 371 -8.95 -27.34 7.53
CA HIS A 371 -8.11 -26.36 8.22
C HIS A 371 -8.42 -26.25 9.70
N MET A 372 -9.69 -26.28 10.11
CA MET A 372 -10.09 -26.16 11.52
C MET A 372 -10.78 -27.39 12.09
N GLY A 373 -10.77 -28.53 11.37
CA GLY A 373 -11.51 -29.73 11.73
C GLY A 373 -11.08 -30.38 13.04
N LEU A 374 -9.81 -30.26 13.42
CA LEU A 374 -9.28 -30.88 14.64
C LEU A 374 -8.97 -29.89 15.77
N VAL A 375 -9.27 -28.59 15.64
CA VAL A 375 -8.99 -27.61 16.72
C VAL A 375 -9.60 -28.04 18.06
N LYS A 376 -10.88 -28.46 18.07
CA LYS A 376 -11.55 -28.92 19.31
C LYS A 376 -10.87 -30.17 19.88
N ALA A 377 -10.54 -31.13 19.03
CA ALA A 377 -9.86 -32.36 19.44
C ALA A 377 -8.44 -32.08 19.98
N MET A 378 -7.73 -31.08 19.45
CA MET A 378 -6.45 -30.63 20.00
C MET A 378 -6.61 -29.96 21.37
N ILE A 379 -7.63 -29.12 21.55
CA ILE A 379 -7.96 -28.51 22.86
C ILE A 379 -8.38 -29.56 23.90
N ASP A 380 -8.98 -30.67 23.47
CA ASP A 380 -9.31 -31.81 24.33
C ASP A 380 -8.09 -32.63 24.73
N ALA A 381 -7.10 -32.76 23.84
CA ALA A 381 -5.96 -33.65 24.03
C ALA A 381 -4.69 -32.97 24.55
N CYS A 382 -4.61 -31.64 24.47
CA CYS A 382 -3.44 -30.83 24.82
C CYS A 382 -3.80 -29.65 25.73
N GLU A 383 -2.83 -29.16 26.49
CA GLU A 383 -2.88 -27.84 27.09
C GLU A 383 -2.63 -26.78 26.01
N VAL A 384 -3.67 -26.02 25.66
CA VAL A 384 -3.61 -24.99 24.60
C VAL A 384 -3.59 -23.60 25.21
N GLY A 385 -2.54 -22.82 24.91
CA GLY A 385 -2.37 -21.46 25.44
C GLY A 385 -3.29 -20.43 24.78
N ARG A 386 -3.48 -20.50 23.45
CA ARG A 386 -4.35 -19.59 22.69
C ARG A 386 -4.77 -20.16 21.34
N VAL A 387 -5.96 -19.76 20.89
CA VAL A 387 -6.41 -19.95 19.51
C VAL A 387 -6.46 -18.61 18.79
N TYR A 388 -5.83 -18.53 17.62
CA TYR A 388 -5.87 -17.38 16.73
C TYR A 388 -6.76 -17.70 15.52
N LEU A 389 -7.76 -16.85 15.30
CA LEU A 389 -8.70 -16.95 14.19
C LEU A 389 -8.55 -15.72 13.27
N PRO A 390 -8.89 -15.81 11.98
CA PRO A 390 -8.89 -14.64 11.10
C PRO A 390 -10.11 -13.75 11.40
N VAL A 391 -9.98 -12.43 11.25
CA VAL A 391 -11.14 -11.51 11.29
C VAL A 391 -12.23 -11.97 10.32
N GLN A 392 -13.48 -11.84 10.78
CA GLN A 392 -14.65 -12.42 10.13
C GLN A 392 -15.54 -11.40 9.40
N ASP A 393 -15.24 -10.09 9.37
CA ASP A 393 -16.19 -9.06 8.92
C ASP A 393 -16.78 -9.34 7.52
N GLY A 394 -15.91 -9.64 6.55
CA GLY A 394 -16.32 -10.01 5.20
C GLY A 394 -17.05 -11.34 5.11
N ILE A 395 -16.61 -12.34 5.89
CA ILE A 395 -17.23 -13.67 5.96
C ILE A 395 -18.63 -13.56 6.56
N ARG A 396 -18.81 -12.81 7.65
CA ARG A 396 -20.08 -12.60 8.33
C ARG A 396 -21.09 -11.90 7.43
N LYS A 397 -20.63 -10.95 6.61
CA LYS A 397 -21.45 -10.22 5.64
C LYS A 397 -22.01 -11.11 4.52
N TYR A 398 -21.17 -11.96 3.93
CA TYR A 398 -21.54 -12.70 2.70
C TYR A 398 -21.80 -14.20 2.91
N GLN A 399 -21.24 -14.79 3.96
CA GLN A 399 -21.23 -16.23 4.24
C GLN A 399 -21.40 -16.51 5.74
N LYS A 400 -22.48 -15.98 6.33
CA LYS A 400 -22.80 -16.06 7.77
C LYS A 400 -22.63 -17.46 8.39
N LYS A 401 -22.96 -18.53 7.65
CA LYS A 401 -22.83 -19.92 8.13
C LYS A 401 -21.39 -20.31 8.48
N TYR A 402 -20.40 -19.78 7.77
CA TYR A 402 -18.98 -20.03 8.04
C TYR A 402 -18.52 -19.20 9.25
N ALA A 403 -18.94 -17.93 9.34
CA ALA A 403 -18.69 -17.12 10.54
C ALA A 403 -19.24 -17.77 11.83
N GLN A 404 -20.44 -18.35 11.76
CA GLN A 404 -21.06 -19.03 12.90
C GLN A 404 -20.30 -20.27 13.39
N ARG A 405 -19.52 -20.94 12.53
CA ARG A 405 -18.69 -22.08 12.93
C ARG A 405 -17.48 -21.62 13.74
N MET A 406 -16.83 -20.53 13.34
CA MET A 406 -15.80 -19.86 14.14
C MET A 406 -16.37 -19.34 15.47
N ASP A 407 -17.55 -18.72 15.47
CA ASP A 407 -18.23 -18.30 16.71
C ASP A 407 -18.51 -19.51 17.64
N SER A 408 -18.90 -20.64 17.06
CA SER A 408 -19.14 -21.89 17.80
C SER A 408 -17.86 -22.49 18.37
N LEU A 409 -16.73 -22.35 17.66
CA LEU A 409 -15.42 -22.74 18.16
C LEU A 409 -14.98 -21.81 19.31
N GLU A 410 -15.13 -20.50 19.15
CA GLU A 410 -14.81 -19.54 20.20
C GLU A 410 -15.61 -19.80 21.47
N LYS A 411 -16.93 -19.99 21.33
CA LYS A 411 -17.79 -20.39 22.45
C LYS A 411 -17.28 -21.68 23.12
N TYR A 412 -16.94 -22.69 22.31
CA TYR A 412 -16.39 -23.94 22.83
C TYR A 412 -15.09 -23.72 23.62
N CYS A 413 -14.21 -22.83 23.18
CA CYS A 413 -12.97 -22.46 23.89
C CYS A 413 -13.26 -21.75 25.22
N GLN A 414 -14.27 -20.88 25.26
CA GLN A 414 -14.64 -20.11 26.45
C GLN A 414 -15.37 -20.95 27.51
N THR A 415 -16.17 -21.95 27.10
CA THR A 415 -16.97 -22.79 28.02
C THR A 415 -16.20 -23.96 28.62
N ARG A 416 -14.89 -24.05 28.40
CA ARG A 416 -14.03 -25.09 28.99
C ARG A 416 -13.91 -24.90 30.50
N LYS A 417 -13.54 -25.99 31.20
CA LYS A 417 -13.14 -25.90 32.62
C LYS A 417 -11.97 -24.93 32.82
N VAL A 418 -11.01 -24.96 31.90
CA VAL A 418 -9.96 -23.95 31.76
C VAL A 418 -10.19 -23.26 30.42
N PRO A 419 -10.73 -22.03 30.40
CA PRO A 419 -10.99 -21.30 29.18
C PRO A 419 -9.73 -21.12 28.35
N VAL A 420 -9.82 -21.37 27.04
CA VAL A 420 -8.74 -21.11 26.10
C VAL A 420 -8.99 -19.75 25.45
N PRO A 421 -8.08 -18.76 25.60
CA PRO A 421 -8.22 -17.46 24.97
C PRO A 421 -8.32 -17.58 23.44
N VAL A 422 -9.22 -16.79 22.85
CA VAL A 422 -9.35 -16.65 21.40
C VAL A 422 -8.98 -15.23 20.99
N THR A 423 -8.26 -15.07 19.89
CA THR A 423 -7.89 -13.76 19.35
C THR A 423 -8.10 -13.73 17.85
N TYR A 424 -8.89 -12.76 17.39
CA TYR A 424 -9.06 -12.50 15.96
C TYR A 424 -7.90 -11.64 15.47
N LEU A 425 -7.10 -12.19 14.55
CA LEU A 425 -6.01 -11.48 13.89
C LEU A 425 -6.53 -10.80 12.63
N LYS A 426 -6.12 -9.55 12.43
CA LYS A 426 -6.27 -8.79 11.18
C LYS A 426 -4.90 -8.52 10.54
N PRO A 427 -4.84 -8.13 9.25
CA PRO A 427 -3.58 -7.77 8.63
C PRO A 427 -2.84 -6.70 9.45
N ARG A 428 -1.51 -6.87 9.58
CA ARG A 428 -0.56 -6.13 10.42
C ARG A 428 -0.48 -6.57 11.89
N ASP A 429 -1.38 -7.41 12.38
CA ASP A 429 -1.20 -8.00 13.71
C ASP A 429 -0.05 -9.01 13.72
N SER A 430 0.55 -9.20 14.90
CA SER A 430 1.60 -10.19 15.10
C SER A 430 1.63 -10.72 16.53
N PHE A 431 2.17 -11.92 16.71
CA PHE A 431 2.46 -12.49 18.01
C PHE A 431 3.77 -13.28 17.94
N THR A 432 4.37 -13.56 19.10
CA THR A 432 5.63 -14.31 19.19
C THR A 432 5.53 -15.39 20.26
N VAL A 433 6.03 -16.57 19.96
CA VAL A 433 6.22 -17.68 20.90
C VAL A 433 7.67 -18.14 20.78
N GLY A 434 8.43 -18.06 21.86
CA GLY A 434 9.86 -18.32 21.83
C GLY A 434 10.58 -17.46 20.77
N SER A 435 11.27 -18.12 19.86
CA SER A 435 12.01 -17.51 18.73
C SER A 435 11.18 -17.40 17.44
N ILE A 436 9.88 -17.70 17.50
CA ILE A 436 8.99 -17.78 16.35
C ILE A 436 8.02 -16.60 16.39
N THR A 437 8.16 -15.67 15.44
CA THR A 437 7.26 -14.52 15.27
C THR A 437 6.32 -14.77 14.09
N CYS A 438 5.02 -14.74 14.36
CA CYS A 438 3.97 -14.91 13.36
C CYS A 438 3.35 -13.55 13.02
N LYS A 439 3.40 -13.14 11.76
CA LYS A 439 2.77 -11.90 11.27
C LYS A 439 1.59 -12.22 10.36
N ALA A 440 0.41 -11.71 10.68
CA ALA A 440 -0.73 -11.72 9.76
C ALA A 440 -0.51 -10.61 8.72
N ILE A 441 -0.18 -10.96 7.48
CA ILE A 441 0.29 -10.00 6.47
C ILE A 441 -0.79 -9.60 5.46
N PHE A 442 -1.81 -10.44 5.24
CA PHE A 442 -2.84 -10.16 4.24
C PHE A 442 -4.11 -11.00 4.45
N GLN A 443 -5.25 -10.41 4.12
CA GLN A 443 -6.51 -11.10 3.88
C GLN A 443 -7.25 -10.35 2.77
N ALA A 444 -7.96 -11.05 1.89
CA ALA A 444 -8.65 -10.39 0.79
C ALA A 444 -9.77 -9.46 1.29
N ASN A 445 -10.02 -8.41 0.52
CA ASN A 445 -11.21 -7.59 0.71
C ASN A 445 -12.40 -8.32 0.09
N ALA A 446 -13.30 -8.82 0.95
CA ALA A 446 -14.50 -9.56 0.57
C ALA A 446 -15.40 -8.80 -0.43
N ASP A 447 -15.50 -7.47 -0.32
CA ASP A 447 -16.35 -6.66 -1.20
C ASP A 447 -15.83 -6.62 -2.65
N LYS A 448 -14.51 -6.87 -2.81
CA LYS A 448 -13.80 -6.86 -4.09
C LYS A 448 -13.57 -8.25 -4.68
N LEU A 449 -14.03 -9.31 -4.01
CA LEU A 449 -14.00 -10.65 -4.59
C LEU A 449 -15.17 -10.80 -5.60
N PRO A 450 -14.93 -11.43 -6.76
CA PRO A 450 -15.95 -11.57 -7.80
C PRO A 450 -17.08 -12.48 -7.34
N GLU A 451 -16.74 -13.59 -6.70
CA GLU A 451 -17.68 -14.49 -6.03
C GLU A 451 -17.74 -14.15 -4.55
N LYS A 452 -18.95 -14.12 -4.00
CA LYS A 452 -19.22 -13.81 -2.58
C LYS A 452 -19.78 -15.02 -1.83
N ASP A 453 -19.87 -16.17 -2.50
CA ASP A 453 -20.48 -17.36 -1.97
C ASP A 453 -19.69 -18.65 -2.21
N GLY A 454 -20.03 -19.65 -1.40
CA GLY A 454 -19.44 -20.99 -1.50
C GLY A 454 -17.99 -21.09 -1.04
N HIS A 455 -17.38 -22.22 -1.40
CA HIS A 455 -16.03 -22.60 -0.96
C HIS A 455 -14.94 -21.69 -1.54
N HIS A 456 -15.04 -21.28 -2.80
CA HIS A 456 -14.06 -20.39 -3.45
C HIS A 456 -13.95 -19.04 -2.74
N PHE A 457 -15.08 -18.45 -2.31
CA PHE A 457 -15.06 -17.22 -1.53
C PHE A 457 -14.32 -17.41 -0.20
N ILE A 458 -14.64 -18.46 0.54
CA ILE A 458 -14.03 -18.73 1.85
C ILE A 458 -12.54 -19.00 1.75
N ASN A 459 -12.10 -19.70 0.70
CA ASN A 459 -10.70 -19.89 0.35
C ASN A 459 -9.96 -18.56 0.16
N ASN A 460 -10.54 -17.65 -0.62
CA ASN A 460 -9.97 -16.31 -0.82
C ASN A 460 -9.98 -15.43 0.44
N MET A 461 -10.79 -15.78 1.44
CA MET A 461 -10.78 -15.13 2.75
C MET A 461 -9.73 -15.72 3.71
N SER A 462 -8.86 -16.63 3.27
CA SER A 462 -7.73 -17.11 4.05
C SER A 462 -6.83 -15.97 4.53
N MET A 463 -6.49 -15.98 5.82
CA MET A 463 -5.44 -15.12 6.36
C MET A 463 -4.07 -15.66 5.93
N VAL A 464 -3.25 -14.78 5.38
CA VAL A 464 -1.87 -15.07 5.00
C VAL A 464 -0.93 -14.66 6.11
N TYR A 465 -0.06 -15.58 6.50
CA TYR A 465 0.93 -15.42 7.55
C TYR A 465 2.35 -15.50 7.00
N LYS A 466 3.21 -14.59 7.46
CA LYS A 466 4.66 -14.69 7.34
C LYS A 466 5.22 -15.03 8.72
N VAL A 467 5.74 -16.26 8.84
CA VAL A 467 6.36 -16.77 10.07
C VAL A 467 7.85 -16.54 9.97
N ILE A 468 8.44 -15.94 11.01
CA ILE A 468 9.86 -15.63 11.11
C ILE A 468 10.45 -16.48 12.23
N VAL A 469 11.41 -17.33 11.91
CA VAL A 469 12.03 -18.28 12.82
C VAL A 469 13.45 -17.83 13.14
N GLY A 470 13.72 -17.56 14.41
CA GLY A 470 15.03 -17.11 14.90
C GLY A 470 15.49 -15.77 14.33
N GLY A 471 14.59 -14.98 13.73
CA GLY A 471 14.93 -13.77 12.98
C GLY A 471 15.66 -14.03 11.64
N ILE A 472 15.79 -15.30 11.22
CA ILE A 472 16.64 -15.70 10.08
C ILE A 472 15.80 -16.30 8.95
N TRP A 473 14.96 -17.28 9.26
CA TRP A 473 14.19 -18.03 8.26
C TRP A 473 12.77 -17.52 8.19
N THR A 474 12.20 -17.54 6.99
CA THR A 474 10.86 -17.05 6.72
C THR A 474 10.02 -18.11 6.03
N VAL A 475 8.83 -18.36 6.58
CA VAL A 475 7.84 -19.31 6.05
C VAL A 475 6.58 -18.55 5.67
N LEU A 476 6.06 -18.76 4.46
CA LEU A 476 4.79 -18.21 4.01
C LEU A 476 3.70 -19.29 4.05
N ILE A 477 2.62 -19.02 4.79
CA ILE A 477 1.45 -19.89 4.94
C ILE A 477 0.21 -19.06 4.62
N GLY A 478 -0.60 -19.49 3.66
CA GLY A 478 -1.78 -18.72 3.21
C GLY A 478 -3.05 -19.54 3.08
N GLY A 479 -3.09 -20.73 3.69
CA GLY A 479 -4.23 -21.65 3.57
C GLY A 479 -4.60 -21.88 2.12
N ASP A 480 -5.87 -21.65 1.81
CA ASP A 480 -6.44 -21.92 0.49
C ASP A 480 -6.58 -20.66 -0.38
N LEU A 481 -5.77 -19.62 -0.13
CA LEU A 481 -5.81 -18.40 -0.93
C LEU A 481 -5.67 -18.72 -2.44
N SER A 482 -6.68 -18.35 -3.23
CA SER A 482 -6.74 -18.65 -4.66
C SER A 482 -6.38 -17.44 -5.52
N ALA A 483 -6.50 -17.56 -6.85
CA ALA A 483 -6.08 -16.54 -7.79
C ALA A 483 -6.63 -15.13 -7.49
N ASP A 484 -7.89 -14.99 -7.11
CA ASP A 484 -8.46 -13.65 -6.82
C ASP A 484 -7.86 -13.02 -5.57
N GLY A 485 -7.71 -13.79 -4.50
CA GLY A 485 -7.00 -13.37 -3.29
C GLY A 485 -5.54 -13.03 -3.58
N ILE A 486 -4.85 -13.84 -4.38
CA ILE A 486 -3.46 -13.57 -4.81
C ILE A 486 -3.37 -12.29 -5.65
N ARG A 487 -4.30 -12.05 -6.59
CA ARG A 487 -4.34 -10.78 -7.37
C ARG A 487 -4.46 -9.59 -6.44
N GLN A 488 -5.37 -9.66 -5.46
CA GLN A 488 -5.52 -8.60 -4.46
C GLN A 488 -4.26 -8.43 -3.61
N MET A 489 -3.62 -9.52 -3.18
CA MET A 489 -2.37 -9.48 -2.40
C MET A 489 -1.23 -8.81 -3.17
N ILE A 490 -1.06 -9.17 -4.45
CA ILE A 490 -0.07 -8.57 -5.33
C ILE A 490 -0.37 -7.08 -5.56
N ALA A 491 -1.63 -6.74 -5.83
CA ALA A 491 -2.06 -5.36 -6.04
C ALA A 491 -1.90 -4.49 -4.78
N ALA A 492 -2.04 -5.09 -3.59
CA ALA A 492 -1.80 -4.43 -2.32
C ALA A 492 -0.32 -4.21 -1.99
N GLY A 493 0.61 -4.76 -2.79
CA GLY A 493 2.05 -4.59 -2.58
C GLY A 493 2.57 -5.27 -1.31
N VAL A 494 1.91 -6.34 -0.86
CA VAL A 494 2.31 -7.10 0.33
C VAL A 494 3.68 -7.74 0.11
N ASP A 495 4.59 -7.62 1.08
CA ASP A 495 5.84 -8.39 1.09
C ASP A 495 5.58 -9.83 1.51
N PHE A 496 5.51 -10.71 0.52
CA PHE A 496 5.35 -12.16 0.69
C PHE A 496 6.63 -12.94 0.32
N LEU A 497 7.78 -12.28 0.19
CA LEU A 497 9.05 -12.99 -0.03
C LEU A 497 9.36 -13.90 1.16
N CYS A 498 9.78 -15.13 0.88
CA CYS A 498 10.03 -16.16 1.88
C CYS A 498 11.11 -17.14 1.44
N ASP A 499 11.63 -17.91 2.40
CA ASP A 499 12.56 -19.02 2.15
C ASP A 499 11.82 -20.34 1.94
N ILE A 500 10.72 -20.53 2.69
CA ILE A 500 9.90 -21.73 2.67
C ILE A 500 8.47 -21.32 2.34
N PHE A 501 7.87 -21.98 1.36
CA PHE A 501 6.51 -21.69 0.90
C PHE A 501 5.60 -22.91 1.07
N LYS A 502 4.55 -22.79 1.89
CA LYS A 502 3.45 -23.76 1.85
C LYS A 502 2.56 -23.43 0.66
N PHE A 503 2.40 -24.38 -0.24
CA PHE A 503 1.55 -24.22 -1.41
C PHE A 503 0.13 -23.89 -0.97
N PHE A 504 -0.45 -22.86 -1.59
CA PHE A 504 -1.82 -22.51 -1.35
C PHE A 504 -2.77 -23.53 -1.97
N TRP A 505 -3.91 -23.71 -1.32
CA TRP A 505 -5.01 -24.53 -1.79
C TRP A 505 -4.61 -25.90 -2.29
N HIS A 506 -3.81 -26.64 -1.50
CA HIS A 506 -3.39 -28.00 -1.85
C HIS A 506 -2.68 -28.11 -3.21
N SER A 507 -2.11 -27.02 -3.72
CA SER A 507 -1.55 -26.89 -5.07
C SER A 507 -2.59 -26.93 -6.21
N ASP A 508 -3.85 -26.55 -5.99
CA ASP A 508 -4.93 -26.64 -7.00
C ASP A 508 -4.67 -25.83 -8.29
N ARG A 509 -5.30 -26.28 -9.39
CA ARG A 509 -5.12 -25.69 -10.72
C ARG A 509 -5.80 -24.33 -10.74
N GLY A 510 -5.02 -23.28 -11.02
CA GLY A 510 -5.55 -21.92 -11.09
C GLY A 510 -5.64 -21.22 -9.73
N ALA A 511 -5.26 -21.87 -8.63
CA ALA A 511 -5.07 -21.19 -7.36
C ALA A 511 -3.82 -20.29 -7.40
N ILE A 512 -2.71 -20.79 -7.96
CA ILE A 512 -1.43 -20.07 -8.01
C ILE A 512 -1.22 -19.41 -9.37
N LEU A 513 -1.02 -18.10 -9.36
CA LEU A 513 -0.75 -17.31 -10.57
C LEU A 513 0.73 -17.38 -10.96
N GLU A 514 1.02 -17.46 -12.26
CA GLU A 514 2.41 -17.38 -12.75
C GLU A 514 3.09 -16.07 -12.31
N ALA A 515 2.35 -14.96 -12.31
CA ALA A 515 2.82 -13.66 -11.81
C ALA A 515 3.21 -13.69 -10.32
N PHE A 516 2.56 -14.55 -9.53
CA PHE A 516 2.93 -14.77 -8.14
C PHE A 516 4.20 -15.60 -8.03
N VAL A 517 4.30 -16.71 -8.78
CA VAL A 517 5.49 -17.57 -8.78
C VAL A 517 6.74 -16.81 -9.24
N LYS A 518 6.64 -15.95 -10.25
CA LYS A 518 7.74 -15.07 -10.69
C LYS A 518 8.28 -14.18 -9.56
N LYS A 519 7.41 -13.78 -8.62
CA LYS A 519 7.80 -12.98 -7.44
C LYS A 519 8.36 -13.84 -6.30
N LEU A 520 8.22 -15.17 -6.35
CA LEU A 520 8.81 -16.11 -5.39
C LEU A 520 10.25 -16.54 -5.76
N LYS A 521 10.94 -15.81 -6.64
CA LYS A 521 12.34 -16.08 -6.97
C LYS A 521 13.20 -16.03 -5.70
N GLY A 522 13.91 -17.12 -5.41
CA GLY A 522 14.74 -17.26 -4.21
C GLY A 522 14.12 -18.11 -3.09
N VAL A 523 12.88 -18.59 -3.25
CA VAL A 523 12.33 -19.64 -2.38
C VAL A 523 13.20 -20.90 -2.48
N LEU A 524 13.57 -21.45 -1.33
CA LEU A 524 14.42 -22.62 -1.21
C LEU A 524 13.61 -23.91 -1.20
N ILE A 525 12.48 -23.91 -0.48
CA ILE A 525 11.63 -25.08 -0.29
C ILE A 525 10.17 -24.72 -0.53
N GLY A 526 9.48 -25.55 -1.30
CA GLY A 526 8.03 -25.52 -1.39
C GLY A 526 7.43 -26.83 -0.89
N TYR A 527 6.37 -26.79 -0.08
CA TYR A 527 5.74 -28.00 0.44
C TYR A 527 4.21 -28.01 0.41
N THR A 528 3.62 -29.21 0.35
CA THR A 528 2.16 -29.41 0.37
C THR A 528 1.79 -30.75 1.02
N GLN A 529 0.55 -30.85 1.49
CA GLN A 529 -0.02 -32.01 2.19
C GLN A 529 -1.28 -32.48 1.46
N TYR A 530 -1.11 -33.11 0.29
CA TYR A 530 -2.26 -33.54 -0.51
C TYR A 530 -2.01 -34.87 -1.23
N HIS A 531 -2.95 -35.83 -1.13
CA HIS A 531 -2.94 -37.14 -1.78
C HIS A 531 -3.78 -37.17 -3.07
N HIS A 532 -3.33 -37.85 -4.13
CA HIS A 532 -3.98 -37.85 -5.45
C HIS A 532 -4.74 -39.14 -5.77
N ASN A 533 -5.83 -38.99 -6.53
CA ASN A 533 -6.37 -40.01 -7.44
C ASN A 533 -6.51 -39.41 -8.86
N GLU A 534 -5.92 -40.06 -9.87
CA GLU A 534 -5.30 -39.49 -11.09
C GLU A 534 -6.13 -38.51 -11.95
N LYS A 535 -7.45 -38.45 -11.79
CA LYS A 535 -8.37 -37.67 -12.65
C LYS A 535 -8.26 -36.13 -12.52
N ARG A 536 -7.66 -35.60 -11.44
CA ARG A 536 -7.44 -34.14 -11.22
C ARG A 536 -5.97 -33.67 -11.41
N SER A 537 -5.08 -34.51 -11.97
CA SER A 537 -3.60 -34.38 -11.90
C SER A 537 -2.98 -33.32 -12.82
N ASN A 538 -3.51 -33.15 -14.03
CA ASN A 538 -2.86 -32.33 -15.07
C ASN A 538 -2.69 -30.85 -14.69
N GLY A 539 -3.49 -30.35 -13.76
CA GLY A 539 -3.42 -28.96 -13.34
C GLY A 539 -2.42 -28.63 -12.24
N ARG A 540 -2.17 -29.57 -11.34
CA ARG A 540 -1.29 -29.36 -10.17
C ARG A 540 0.18 -29.62 -10.53
N LYS A 541 0.43 -30.52 -11.49
CA LYS A 541 1.76 -30.70 -12.10
C LYS A 541 2.32 -29.37 -12.64
N ALA A 542 1.49 -28.58 -13.30
CA ALA A 542 1.89 -27.25 -13.80
C ALA A 542 2.33 -26.31 -12.65
N THR A 543 1.61 -26.31 -11.52
CA THR A 543 1.98 -25.53 -10.33
C THR A 543 3.31 -25.98 -9.72
N HIS A 544 3.54 -27.29 -9.61
CA HIS A 544 4.81 -27.84 -9.12
C HIS A 544 5.97 -27.53 -10.07
N ASP A 545 5.76 -27.70 -11.38
CA ASP A 545 6.76 -27.41 -12.40
C ASP A 545 7.15 -25.92 -12.39
N LEU A 546 6.17 -25.01 -12.21
CA LEU A 546 6.41 -23.58 -12.06
C LEU A 546 7.35 -23.27 -10.88
N LEU A 547 7.18 -23.94 -9.74
CA LEU A 547 8.04 -23.70 -8.56
C LEU A 547 9.42 -24.38 -8.68
N ARG A 548 9.51 -25.53 -9.34
CA ARG A 548 10.81 -26.12 -9.70
C ARG A 548 11.58 -25.20 -10.64
N ASN A 549 10.89 -24.53 -11.58
CA ASN A 549 11.50 -23.57 -12.51
C ASN A 549 12.06 -22.32 -11.83
N VAL A 550 11.61 -21.96 -10.62
CA VAL A 550 12.23 -20.86 -9.84
C VAL A 550 13.35 -21.34 -8.90
N GLY A 551 13.72 -22.63 -8.96
CA GLY A 551 14.84 -23.22 -8.23
C GLY A 551 14.50 -23.83 -6.87
N ALA A 552 13.22 -23.88 -6.50
CA ALA A 552 12.80 -24.42 -5.21
C ALA A 552 12.84 -25.96 -5.18
N VAL A 553 13.24 -26.53 -4.04
CA VAL A 553 13.04 -27.96 -3.74
C VAL A 553 11.57 -28.16 -3.36
N VAL A 554 10.82 -28.87 -4.20
CA VAL A 554 9.42 -29.18 -3.95
C VAL A 554 9.30 -30.55 -3.30
N VAL A 555 8.70 -30.61 -2.11
CA VAL A 555 8.39 -31.84 -1.37
C VAL A 555 6.90 -31.95 -1.07
N ARG A 556 6.36 -33.16 -1.08
CA ARG A 556 4.94 -33.41 -0.88
C ARG A 556 4.78 -34.53 0.13
N SER A 557 4.02 -34.32 1.19
CA SER A 557 3.93 -35.37 2.21
C SER A 557 3.31 -36.66 1.67
N CYS A 558 2.49 -36.55 0.60
CA CYS A 558 1.93 -37.66 -0.18
C CYS A 558 2.97 -38.63 -0.70
N GLU A 559 3.98 -38.08 -1.34
CA GLU A 559 4.94 -38.85 -2.09
C GLU A 559 6.22 -39.06 -1.31
N ASP A 560 6.63 -38.07 -0.53
CA ASP A 560 7.93 -38.02 0.14
C ASP A 560 7.84 -38.40 1.63
N GLY A 561 6.63 -38.63 2.14
CA GLY A 561 6.40 -39.05 3.51
C GLY A 561 6.30 -37.87 4.49
N GLU A 562 6.63 -38.10 5.76
CA GLU A 562 6.69 -37.00 6.72
C GLU A 562 7.79 -36.02 6.33
N ILE A 563 7.55 -34.72 6.43
CA ILE A 563 8.51 -33.69 6.06
C ILE A 563 8.98 -32.98 7.34
N PHE A 564 10.29 -32.84 7.48
CA PHE A 564 10.94 -32.16 8.60
C PHE A 564 11.89 -31.09 8.06
N MET A 565 11.73 -29.86 8.52
CA MET A 565 12.60 -28.74 8.19
C MET A 565 13.20 -28.21 9.50
N ASP A 566 14.42 -28.63 9.79
CA ASP A 566 15.17 -28.25 10.99
C ASP A 566 15.97 -26.96 10.72
N MET A 567 15.60 -25.89 11.42
CA MET A 567 16.24 -24.58 11.38
C MET A 567 17.08 -24.39 12.64
N GLU A 568 18.40 -24.37 12.46
CA GLU A 568 19.39 -24.19 13.53
C GLU A 568 20.31 -23.02 13.15
N GLY A 569 20.03 -21.85 13.71
CA GLY A 569 20.70 -20.61 13.31
C GLY A 569 20.54 -20.36 11.81
N ARG A 570 21.66 -20.28 11.07
CA ARG A 570 21.69 -20.07 9.61
C ARG A 570 21.75 -21.34 8.79
N THR A 571 21.52 -22.52 9.39
CA THR A 571 21.43 -23.78 8.67
C THR A 571 19.98 -24.27 8.67
N LEU A 572 19.48 -24.66 7.50
CA LEU A 572 18.19 -25.30 7.32
C LEU A 572 18.40 -26.69 6.72
N THR A 573 17.97 -27.74 7.43
CA THR A 573 18.03 -29.13 6.96
C THR A 573 16.63 -29.64 6.67
N LEU A 574 16.37 -29.92 5.41
CA LEU A 574 15.17 -30.62 4.95
C LEU A 574 15.42 -32.13 4.98
N THR A 575 14.58 -32.87 5.67
CA THR A 575 14.51 -34.33 5.57
C THR A 575 13.08 -34.81 5.33
N THR A 576 12.94 -35.96 4.69
CA THR A 576 11.65 -36.65 4.61
C THR A 576 11.75 -38.11 5.00
N SER A 577 10.65 -38.71 5.47
CA SER A 577 10.65 -40.11 5.92
C SER A 577 10.85 -41.13 4.78
N LYS A 578 10.80 -40.69 3.51
CA LYS A 578 11.17 -41.49 2.32
C LYS A 578 12.54 -41.13 1.74
N GLY A 579 13.41 -40.46 2.50
CA GLY A 579 14.84 -40.40 2.22
C GLY A 579 15.34 -39.15 1.49
N ILE A 580 14.51 -38.11 1.29
CA ILE A 580 15.04 -36.83 0.82
C ILE A 580 15.86 -36.20 1.95
N LYS A 581 17.07 -35.71 1.64
CA LYS A 581 17.89 -34.90 2.54
C LYS A 581 18.55 -33.75 1.77
N LYS A 582 18.30 -32.51 2.19
CA LYS A 582 18.91 -31.30 1.62
C LYS A 582 19.30 -30.34 2.73
N VAL A 583 20.41 -29.63 2.54
CA VAL A 583 20.92 -28.64 3.50
C VAL A 583 21.09 -27.31 2.80
N PHE A 584 20.59 -26.25 3.43
CA PHE A 584 20.67 -24.87 2.96
C PHE A 584 21.37 -24.01 4.01
N LYS A 585 22.11 -22.99 3.55
CA LYS A 585 22.84 -22.05 4.41
C LYS A 585 22.58 -20.62 3.97
N LYS A 586 22.43 -19.71 4.92
CA LYS A 586 22.26 -18.26 4.70
C LYS A 586 23.48 -17.44 5.09
#